data_AF-A0A100VMF4-F1
#
_entry.id   AF-A0A100VMF4-F1
#
_cell.length_a   1.000
_cell.length_b   1.000
_cell.length_c   1.000
_cell.angle_alpha   90.00
_cell.angle_beta   90.00
_cell.angle_gamma   90.00
#
_symmetry.space_group_name_H-M   'P 1'
#
loop_
_entity.id
_entity.type
_entity.pdbx_description
1 polymer ?
#
loop_
_entity_poly.entity_id
_entity_poly.type
_entity_poly.pdbx_seq_one_letter_code
_entity_poly.pdbx_strand_id
1 'polypeptide(L)'
;MLEIEFRGKQIAPGEMQHKFVYGDLIRSRGKFYINPHCNGITVNGHLGQLVVMHEISIQTIGQYAGYHDDSDDQVKVYEGDVVQFEYEGEGHTCEVKHEGSGFMFVGDSLPDGYLWVSELIEFDRSYCWAEGVMVVGIIHDDGLAPKEGVEQ
;
A
#
# COMPACT_ATOMS: atom_id res chain seq x y z
N MET A 1 4.86 -17.14 6.99
CA MET A 1 4.67 -17.17 5.53
C MET A 1 4.69 -15.72 5.08
N LEU A 2 5.47 -15.35 4.06
CA LEU A 2 5.46 -13.99 3.53
C LEU A 2 4.13 -13.74 2.82
N GLU A 3 3.45 -12.66 3.16
CA GLU A 3 2.24 -12.23 2.47
C GLU A 3 2.64 -11.45 1.22
N ILE A 4 2.21 -11.92 0.05
CA ILE A 4 2.42 -11.25 -1.24
C ILE A 4 1.05 -10.79 -1.71
N GLU A 5 0.85 -9.48 -1.70
CA GLU A 5 -0.38 -8.83 -2.12
C GLU A 5 -0.03 -7.56 -2.90
N PHE A 6 -0.80 -7.29 -3.94
CA PHE A 6 -0.71 -6.07 -4.74
C PHE A 6 -2.03 -5.35 -4.70
N ARG A 7 -1.99 -4.03 -4.89
CA ARG A 7 -3.16 -3.20 -5.12
C ARG A 7 -3.08 -2.45 -6.44
N GLY A 8 -4.22 -1.97 -6.93
CA GLY A 8 -4.29 -0.97 -8.00
C GLY A 8 -5.69 -0.39 -8.17
N LYS A 9 -5.79 0.84 -8.67
CA LYS A 9 -7.09 1.48 -8.98
C LYS A 9 -7.69 0.87 -10.24
N GLN A 10 -8.91 0.37 -10.13
CA GLN A 10 -9.71 -0.17 -11.23
C GLN A 10 -10.03 0.92 -12.26
N ILE A 11 -9.80 0.64 -13.55
CA ILE A 11 -10.07 1.59 -14.64
C ILE A 11 -11.35 1.28 -15.43
N ALA A 12 -11.92 0.09 -15.26
CA ALA A 12 -13.16 -0.28 -15.93
C ALA A 12 -14.33 0.60 -15.43
N PRO A 13 -15.20 1.09 -16.34
CA PRO A 13 -16.41 1.82 -15.96
C PRO A 13 -17.31 0.99 -15.04
N GLY A 14 -17.96 1.66 -14.09
CA GLY A 14 -18.92 1.05 -13.16
C GLY A 14 -18.67 1.44 -11.71
N GLU A 15 -19.34 0.77 -10.78
CA GLU A 15 -19.31 1.10 -9.34
C GLU A 15 -17.93 0.99 -8.70
N MET A 16 -17.01 0.26 -9.34
CA MET A 16 -15.65 0.02 -8.86
C MET A 16 -14.62 0.96 -9.49
N GLN A 17 -15.01 1.82 -10.44
CA GLN A 17 -14.08 2.72 -11.10
C GLN A 17 -13.35 3.61 -10.08
N HIS A 18 -12.04 3.75 -10.23
CA HIS A 18 -11.12 4.48 -9.34
C HIS A 18 -10.95 3.92 -7.92
N LYS A 19 -11.62 2.82 -7.55
CA LYS A 19 -11.40 2.14 -6.28
C LYS A 19 -10.20 1.20 -6.36
N PHE A 20 -9.47 1.09 -5.25
CA PHE A 20 -8.43 0.07 -5.11
C PHE A 20 -9.04 -1.32 -5.02
N VAL A 21 -8.44 -2.25 -5.76
CA VAL A 21 -8.65 -3.68 -5.65
C VAL A 21 -7.34 -4.33 -5.22
N TYR A 22 -7.42 -5.39 -4.42
CA TYR A 22 -6.29 -6.05 -3.75
C TYR A 22 -6.24 -7.53 -4.11
N GLY A 23 -5.05 -8.07 -4.32
CA GLY A 23 -4.83 -9.49 -4.63
C GLY A 23 -3.58 -9.75 -5.46
N ASP A 24 -3.64 -10.72 -6.36
CA ASP A 24 -2.49 -11.10 -7.19
C ASP A 24 -2.36 -10.21 -8.43
N LEU A 25 -1.16 -9.69 -8.69
CA LEU A 25 -0.87 -8.93 -9.90
C LEU A 25 -0.65 -9.86 -11.10
N ILE A 26 -1.47 -9.68 -12.13
CA ILE A 26 -1.40 -10.42 -13.39
C ILE A 26 -1.06 -9.47 -14.53
N ARG A 27 0.01 -9.75 -15.26
CA ARG A 27 0.36 -9.03 -16.49
C ARG A 27 -0.03 -9.86 -17.72
N SER A 28 -0.85 -9.30 -18.60
CA SER A 28 -1.27 -9.98 -19.82
C SER A 28 -1.45 -8.99 -20.97
N ARG A 29 -0.86 -9.28 -22.13
CA ARG A 29 -0.99 -8.49 -23.38
C ARG A 29 -0.78 -6.97 -23.20
N GLY A 30 0.19 -6.59 -22.36
CA GLY A 30 0.51 -5.18 -22.11
C GLY A 30 -0.41 -4.46 -21.11
N LYS A 31 -1.36 -5.18 -20.52
CA LYS A 31 -2.27 -4.69 -19.47
C LYS A 31 -1.96 -5.35 -18.13
N PHE A 32 -2.44 -4.73 -17.07
CA PHE A 32 -2.27 -5.18 -15.70
C PHE A 32 -3.63 -5.43 -15.06
N TYR A 33 -3.71 -6.51 -14.30
CA TYR A 33 -4.93 -6.94 -13.65
C TYR A 33 -4.67 -7.35 -12.20
N ILE A 34 -5.67 -7.18 -11.35
CA ILE A 34 -5.70 -7.80 -10.02
C ILE A 34 -6.69 -8.97 -10.05
N ASN A 35 -6.24 -10.15 -9.64
CA ASN A 35 -7.09 -11.28 -9.28
C ASN A 35 -7.32 -11.24 -7.76
N PRO A 36 -8.53 -10.91 -7.28
CA PRO A 36 -8.76 -10.77 -5.84
C PRO A 36 -8.67 -12.11 -5.10
N HIS A 37 -8.15 -12.09 -3.87
CA HIS A 37 -7.96 -13.31 -3.07
C HIS A 37 -9.27 -13.96 -2.59
N CYS A 38 -10.41 -13.26 -2.68
CA CYS A 38 -11.73 -13.77 -2.28
C CYS A 38 -12.77 -13.63 -3.40
N ASN A 39 -12.87 -14.65 -4.26
CA ASN A 39 -13.90 -14.74 -5.29
C ASN A 39 -14.89 -15.90 -5.04
N GLY A 40 -15.13 -16.21 -3.77
CA GLY A 40 -16.08 -17.25 -3.37
C GLY A 40 -17.53 -16.83 -3.67
N ILE A 41 -18.24 -17.66 -4.41
CA ILE A 41 -19.67 -17.49 -4.67
C ILE A 41 -20.42 -18.73 -4.22
N THR A 42 -21.60 -18.58 -3.65
CA THR A 42 -22.46 -19.71 -3.32
C THR A 42 -23.52 -19.88 -4.39
N VAL A 43 -23.50 -21.01 -5.10
CA VAL A 43 -24.50 -21.35 -6.14
C VAL A 43 -25.21 -22.62 -5.72
N ASN A 44 -26.51 -22.51 -5.43
CA ASN A 44 -27.34 -23.65 -5.00
C ASN A 44 -26.72 -24.46 -3.85
N GLY A 45 -26.17 -23.78 -2.84
CA GLY A 45 -25.53 -24.42 -1.68
C GLY A 45 -24.12 -24.96 -1.91
N HIS A 46 -23.56 -24.82 -3.12
CA HIS A 46 -22.18 -25.18 -3.43
C HIS A 46 -21.29 -23.94 -3.46
N LEU A 47 -20.12 -24.04 -2.82
CA LEU A 47 -19.08 -23.02 -2.93
C LEU A 47 -18.40 -23.14 -4.29
N GLY A 48 -18.61 -22.16 -5.16
CA GLY A 48 -17.87 -21.95 -6.39
C GLY A 48 -16.77 -20.90 -6.19
N GLN A 49 -15.74 -20.96 -7.02
CA GLN A 49 -14.75 -19.90 -7.14
C GLN A 49 -14.89 -19.28 -8.52
N LEU A 50 -15.09 -17.96 -8.57
CA LEU A 50 -15.08 -17.22 -9.82
C LEU A 50 -13.65 -16.74 -10.08
N VAL A 51 -13.13 -16.94 -11.29
CA VAL A 51 -11.87 -16.30 -11.69
C VAL A 51 -12.23 -14.92 -12.25
N VAL A 52 -12.02 -13.88 -11.45
CA VAL A 52 -12.25 -12.48 -11.83
C VAL A 52 -10.91 -11.78 -11.96
N MET A 53 -10.79 -10.93 -12.98
CA MET A 53 -9.63 -10.06 -13.17
C MET A 53 -10.11 -8.62 -13.35
N HIS A 54 -9.61 -7.72 -12.52
CA HIS A 54 -9.88 -6.29 -12.60
C HIS A 54 -8.76 -5.58 -13.32
N GLU A 55 -9.02 -4.95 -14.47
CA GLU A 55 -8.00 -4.17 -15.19
C GLU A 55 -7.69 -2.89 -14.42
N ILE A 56 -6.42 -2.67 -14.08
CA ILE A 56 -6.00 -1.58 -13.20
C ILE A 56 -5.08 -0.57 -13.89
N SER A 57 -4.98 0.62 -13.31
CA SER A 57 -4.04 1.65 -13.72
C SER A 57 -2.61 1.27 -13.29
N ILE A 58 -1.69 1.25 -14.25
CA ILE A 58 -0.28 0.91 -14.02
C ILE A 58 0.40 1.83 -12.99
N GLN A 59 0.03 3.11 -12.97
CA GLN A 59 0.64 4.09 -12.06
C GLN A 59 0.24 3.83 -10.60
N THR A 60 -0.86 3.11 -10.37
CA THR A 60 -1.39 2.88 -9.02
C THR A 60 -1.05 1.50 -8.47
N ILE A 61 -0.23 0.75 -9.20
CA ILE A 61 0.26 -0.55 -8.75
C ILE A 61 1.15 -0.31 -7.54
N GLY A 62 0.82 -0.96 -6.42
CA GLY A 62 1.69 -0.99 -5.24
C GLY A 62 1.74 -2.39 -4.67
N GLN A 63 2.95 -2.88 -4.37
CA GLN A 63 3.14 -4.11 -3.62
C GLN A 63 3.01 -3.83 -2.12
N TYR A 64 2.35 -4.72 -1.38
CA TYR A 64 2.34 -4.69 0.08
C TYR A 64 3.78 -4.82 0.59
N ALA A 65 4.16 -3.90 1.48
CA ALA A 65 5.53 -3.80 1.96
C ALA A 65 5.87 -4.80 3.08
N GLY A 66 4.86 -5.51 3.60
CA GLY A 66 5.03 -6.53 4.63
C GLY A 66 4.93 -6.03 6.06
N TYR A 67 4.47 -4.78 6.25
CA TYR A 67 4.28 -4.16 7.56
C TYR A 67 3.09 -3.19 7.55
N HIS A 68 2.60 -2.87 8.75
CA HIS A 68 1.52 -1.90 8.97
C HIS A 68 2.09 -0.57 9.43
N ASP A 69 1.31 0.49 9.28
CA ASP A 69 1.58 1.75 9.94
C ASP A 69 1.26 1.66 11.45
N ASP A 70 1.66 2.68 12.21
CA ASP A 70 1.47 2.75 13.66
C ASP A 70 0.12 3.38 14.05
N SER A 71 -0.84 3.39 13.11
CA SER A 71 -2.18 3.87 13.40
C SER A 71 -2.98 2.83 14.19
N ASP A 72 -4.00 3.28 14.91
CA ASP A 72 -4.95 2.39 15.58
C ASP A 72 -5.65 1.42 14.60
N ASP A 73 -5.81 1.83 13.34
CA ASP A 73 -6.42 1.04 12.27
C ASP A 73 -5.45 0.03 11.64
N GLN A 74 -4.15 0.10 11.97
CA GLN A 74 -3.09 -0.81 11.51
C GLN A 74 -3.12 -0.96 9.99
N VAL A 75 -2.96 0.15 9.28
CA VAL A 75 -3.12 0.19 7.83
C VAL A 75 -1.91 -0.49 7.19
N LYS A 76 -2.15 -1.48 6.31
CA LYS A 76 -1.10 -2.08 5.48
C LYS A 76 -0.41 -0.99 4.65
N VAL A 77 0.92 -0.97 4.69
CA VAL A 77 1.72 -0.04 3.88
C VAL A 77 2.09 -0.66 2.55
N TYR A 78 1.91 0.07 1.47
CA TYR A 78 2.21 -0.35 0.10
C TYR A 78 3.19 0.61 -0.56
N GLU A 79 3.89 0.10 -1.58
CA GLU A 79 4.62 0.96 -2.52
C GLU A 79 3.70 2.06 -3.09
N GLY A 80 4.22 3.29 -3.16
CA GLY A 80 3.51 4.49 -3.58
C GLY A 80 2.63 5.13 -2.51
N ASP A 81 2.54 4.58 -1.29
CA ASP A 81 1.96 5.30 -0.16
C ASP A 81 2.81 6.53 0.19
N VAL A 82 2.14 7.54 0.74
CA VAL A 82 2.75 8.70 1.36
C VAL A 82 2.59 8.53 2.87
N VAL A 83 3.70 8.61 3.58
CA VAL A 83 3.77 8.43 5.04
C VAL A 83 4.28 9.68 5.75
N GLN A 84 3.92 9.82 7.02
CA GLN A 84 4.42 10.84 7.94
C GLN A 84 5.00 10.21 9.20
N PHE A 85 6.13 10.74 9.68
CA PHE A 85 6.80 10.30 10.91
C PHE A 85 7.77 11.37 11.42
N GLU A 86 8.22 11.21 12.67
CA GLU A 86 9.31 12.00 13.26
C GLU A 86 10.63 11.21 13.17
N TYR A 87 11.71 11.86 12.74
CA TYR A 87 13.05 11.29 12.71
C TYR A 87 14.06 12.39 13.07
N GLU A 88 15.00 12.08 13.97
CA GLU A 88 15.99 13.05 14.49
C GLU A 88 15.37 14.36 15.05
N GLY A 89 14.13 14.31 15.54
CA GLY A 89 13.41 15.46 16.09
C GLY A 89 12.75 16.36 15.05
N GLU A 90 12.70 15.95 13.79
CA GLU A 90 12.02 16.65 12.70
C GLU A 90 10.90 15.79 12.09
N GLY A 91 9.82 16.43 11.65
CA GLY A 91 8.71 15.76 10.98
C GLY A 91 8.96 15.62 9.48
N HIS A 92 8.76 14.41 8.95
CA HIS A 92 8.99 14.10 7.54
C HIS A 92 7.70 13.63 6.86
N THR A 93 7.57 13.95 5.56
CA THR A 93 6.55 13.38 4.68
C THR A 93 7.28 12.74 3.49
N CYS A 94 7.10 11.43 3.32
CA CYS A 94 7.89 10.64 2.38
C CYS A 94 7.02 9.69 1.55
N GLU A 95 7.51 9.34 0.36
CA GLU A 95 6.95 8.28 -0.48
C GLU A 95 7.57 6.93 -0.11
N VAL A 96 6.76 5.88 -0.05
CA VAL A 96 7.22 4.50 0.11
C VAL A 96 7.67 3.95 -1.25
N LYS A 97 8.95 3.58 -1.37
CA LYS A 97 9.50 2.97 -2.59
C LYS A 97 10.19 1.64 -2.31
N HIS A 98 10.16 0.75 -3.30
CA HIS A 98 11.00 -0.44 -3.32
C HIS A 98 12.16 -0.26 -4.32
N GLU A 99 13.35 0.02 -3.79
CA GLU A 99 14.55 0.31 -4.59
C GLU A 99 15.75 -0.51 -4.08
N GLY A 100 16.59 -0.98 -4.99
CA GLY A 100 17.73 -1.84 -4.65
C GLY A 100 17.31 -3.20 -4.07
N SER A 101 17.23 -3.30 -2.74
CA SER A 101 17.00 -4.55 -2.00
C SER A 101 15.88 -4.51 -0.96
N GLY A 102 15.15 -3.40 -0.83
CA GLY A 102 14.09 -3.30 0.18
C GLY A 102 13.25 -2.03 0.06
N PHE A 103 12.32 -1.89 1.00
CA PHE A 103 11.49 -0.70 1.10
C PHE A 103 12.22 0.43 1.82
N MET A 104 12.02 1.64 1.32
CA MET A 104 12.58 2.88 1.86
C MET A 104 11.54 3.99 1.82
N PHE A 105 11.64 4.92 2.77
CA PHE A 105 10.95 6.19 2.73
C PHE A 105 11.83 7.18 1.97
N VAL A 106 11.30 7.81 0.92
CA VAL A 106 12.04 8.74 0.06
C VAL A 106 11.41 10.12 0.16
N GLY A 107 12.21 11.13 0.44
CA GLY A 107 11.73 12.51 0.52
C GLY A 107 12.86 13.51 0.76
N ASP A 108 12.73 14.69 0.15
CA ASP A 108 13.73 15.76 0.21
C ASP A 108 13.94 16.34 1.61
N SER A 109 13.04 16.03 2.56
CA SER A 109 13.18 16.44 3.96
C SER A 109 14.16 15.57 4.75
N LEU A 110 14.53 14.39 4.26
CA LEU A 110 15.50 13.52 4.92
C LEU A 110 16.94 13.93 4.55
N PRO A 111 17.92 13.83 5.47
CA PRO A 111 19.30 14.30 5.22
C PRO A 111 19.96 13.76 3.95
N ASP A 112 19.79 12.45 3.69
CA ASP A 112 20.32 11.76 2.51
C ASP A 112 19.25 11.52 1.43
N GLY A 113 18.06 12.10 1.59
CA GLY A 113 16.91 11.96 0.70
C GLY A 113 16.12 10.66 0.86
N TYR A 114 16.56 9.75 1.72
CA TYR A 114 15.86 8.50 2.02
C TYR A 114 16.17 7.98 3.43
N LEU A 115 15.32 7.08 3.91
CA LEU A 115 15.47 6.31 5.15
C LEU A 115 15.07 4.87 4.87
N TRP A 116 15.90 3.90 5.27
CA TRP A 116 15.53 2.49 5.14
C TRP A 116 14.43 2.16 6.15
N VAL A 117 13.38 1.49 5.67
CA VAL A 117 12.25 1.11 6.53
C VAL A 117 12.72 0.28 7.72
N SER A 118 13.72 -0.59 7.53
CA SER A 118 14.30 -1.43 8.58
C SER A 118 14.84 -0.68 9.80
N GLU A 119 15.06 0.63 9.71
CA GLU A 119 15.46 1.47 10.85
C GLU A 119 14.31 1.79 11.80
N LEU A 120 13.06 1.67 11.33
CA LEU A 120 11.83 2.00 12.08
C LEU A 120 10.91 0.79 12.28
N ILE A 121 11.28 -0.39 11.80
CA ILE A 121 10.43 -1.58 11.93
C ILE A 121 10.52 -2.18 13.33
N GLU A 122 9.36 -2.46 13.89
CA GLU A 122 9.16 -3.23 15.11
C GLU A 122 8.35 -4.51 14.85
N PHE A 123 8.51 -5.50 15.74
CA PHE A 123 7.89 -6.82 15.59
C PHE A 123 7.27 -7.34 16.90
N ASP A 124 6.07 -7.91 16.79
CA ASP A 124 5.48 -8.80 17.80
C ASP A 124 5.06 -10.11 17.14
N ARG A 125 5.89 -11.14 17.32
CA ARG A 125 5.74 -12.48 16.71
C ARG A 125 5.66 -12.42 15.19
N SER A 126 4.45 -12.51 14.64
CA SER A 126 4.18 -12.47 13.19
C SER A 126 3.64 -11.12 12.72
N TYR A 127 3.42 -10.19 13.65
CA TYR A 127 2.97 -8.84 13.36
C TYR A 127 4.18 -7.92 13.25
N CYS A 128 4.15 -7.04 12.25
CA CYS A 128 5.23 -6.14 11.87
C CYS A 128 4.61 -4.76 11.60
N TRP A 129 5.17 -3.71 12.18
CA TRP A 129 4.76 -2.33 11.95
C TRP A 129 5.97 -1.40 11.92
N ALA A 130 5.80 -0.20 11.37
CA ALA A 130 6.81 0.85 11.42
C ALA A 130 6.45 1.83 12.54
N GLU A 131 7.23 1.87 13.62
CA GLU A 131 6.96 2.69 14.80
C GLU A 131 6.93 4.19 14.44
N GLY A 132 5.90 4.90 14.90
CA GLY A 132 5.71 6.33 14.66
C GLY A 132 5.38 6.71 13.20
N VAL A 133 5.20 5.74 12.30
CA VAL A 133 4.90 5.98 10.88
C VAL A 133 3.40 5.89 10.63
N MET A 134 2.84 6.89 9.95
CA MET A 134 1.41 6.96 9.62
C MET A 134 1.21 7.10 8.11
N VAL A 135 0.32 6.31 7.50
CA VAL A 135 -0.07 6.49 6.10
C VAL A 135 -1.05 7.66 5.99
N VAL A 136 -0.71 8.64 5.15
CA VAL A 136 -1.51 9.86 4.96
C VAL A 136 -2.08 10.02 3.55
N GLY A 137 -1.64 9.20 2.60
CA GLY A 137 -2.27 9.09 1.29
C GLY A 137 -1.39 8.35 0.28
N ILE A 138 -1.55 8.67 -1.00
CA ILE A 138 -0.90 7.95 -2.12
C ILE A 138 -0.47 8.98 -3.17
N ILE A 139 0.75 8.85 -3.69
CA ILE A 139 1.33 9.79 -4.67
C ILE A 139 0.49 10.03 -5.94
N HIS A 140 -0.38 9.08 -6.28
CA HIS A 140 -1.27 9.12 -7.44
C HIS A 140 -2.76 9.26 -7.07
N ASP A 141 -3.04 9.91 -5.94
CA ASP A 141 -4.39 10.32 -5.58
C ASP A 141 -4.52 11.85 -5.63
N ASP A 142 -5.42 12.33 -6.49
CA ASP A 142 -5.68 13.76 -6.71
C ASP A 142 -6.35 14.46 -5.48
N GLY A 143 -6.44 13.76 -4.34
CA GLY A 143 -7.15 14.16 -3.13
C GLY A 143 -6.31 14.21 -1.86
N LEU A 144 -4.96 14.19 -1.96
CA LEU A 144 -4.05 14.41 -0.83
C LEU A 144 -4.23 15.84 -0.25
N ALA A 145 -5.23 16.01 0.60
CA ALA A 145 -5.17 17.03 1.65
C ALA A 145 -4.30 16.45 2.78
N PRO A 146 -3.28 17.17 3.27
CA PRO A 146 -2.60 16.77 4.49
C PRO A 146 -3.65 16.62 5.58
N LYS A 147 -3.67 15.50 6.30
CA LYS A 147 -4.42 15.41 7.56
C LYS A 147 -3.82 16.48 8.47
N GLU A 148 -4.61 17.49 8.81
CA GLU A 148 -4.17 18.56 9.69
C GLU A 148 -3.71 18.00 11.04
N GLY A 149 -2.46 18.33 11.39
CA GLY A 149 -1.94 18.59 12.74
C GLY A 149 -2.34 17.65 13.88
N VAL A 150 -1.37 16.86 14.35
CA VAL A 150 -1.25 16.61 15.79
C VAL A 150 -0.68 17.89 16.39
N GLU A 151 -1.54 18.72 17.02
CA GLU A 151 -1.10 19.85 17.82
C GLU A 151 -0.32 19.37 19.05
N GLN A 152 0.72 20.14 19.40
CA GLN A 152 1.67 19.98 20.52
C GLN A 152 1.02 19.98 21.90
#